data_AF-A0A1W9QGN3-F1
#
_entry.id   AF-A0A1W9QGN3-F1
#
_cell.length_a   1.000
_cell.length_b   1.000
_cell.length_c   1.000
_cell.angle_alpha   90.00
_cell.angle_beta   90.00
_cell.angle_gamma   90.00
#
_symmetry.space_group_name_H-M   'P 1'
#
loop_
_entity.id
_entity.type
_entity.pdbx_description
1 polymer ?
#
loop_
_entity_poly.entity_id
_entity_poly.type
_entity_poly.pdbx_seq_one_letter_code
_entity_poly.pdbx_strand_id
1 'polypeptide(L)'
;MRALSLTILALSLSACGGSSKAPEAPAAEPESVEPESAETSEEPEKVEEASGPGAIPTSCHRDGPVCTADPKWVKKLCADLYPDVALYLFQKSSPFTHGYITRKTKAVNASGGVTSGDEWLAFDEEVVLLYHRAPNANGIQVSGAEGGYDAIRLDGSCVTLDSNEVTLNVPPKAKYATIAWRYLGDDTEQQLKAHRPIFEAYVARKKECKGAFSGEVSKKCVDLDAKLNQKVVSSLKDGSLVLEPPAKRP
;
A
#
# COMPACT_ATOMS: atom_id res chain seq x y z
N MET A 1 9.31 21.31 -48.46
CA MET A 1 10.06 20.43 -49.38
C MET A 1 11.08 19.65 -48.58
N ARG A 2 11.25 18.35 -48.91
CA ARG A 2 12.09 17.30 -48.27
C ARG A 2 11.50 16.68 -47.00
N ALA A 3 11.44 15.36 -46.83
CA ALA A 3 11.46 14.23 -47.74
C ALA A 3 10.81 13.05 -46.99
N LEU A 4 9.99 12.29 -47.72
CA LEU A 4 9.38 11.03 -47.33
C LEU A 4 10.47 9.95 -47.17
N SER A 5 10.48 9.18 -46.08
CA SER A 5 11.15 7.88 -46.04
C SER A 5 10.22 6.85 -45.41
N LEU A 6 9.68 6.03 -46.32
CA LEU A 6 8.85 4.87 -46.13
C LEU A 6 9.79 3.65 -46.09
N THR A 7 9.80 2.86 -45.02
CA THR A 7 10.48 1.55 -45.02
C THR A 7 9.50 0.47 -44.61
N ILE A 8 9.37 -0.50 -45.53
CA ILE A 8 8.43 -1.62 -45.55
C ILE A 8 9.19 -2.91 -45.13
N LEU A 9 8.44 -3.84 -44.53
CA LEU A 9 8.62 -5.31 -44.54
C LEU A 9 9.65 -5.96 -43.60
N ALA A 10 9.15 -6.86 -42.73
CA ALA A 10 9.36 -8.30 -42.91
C ALA A 10 8.41 -9.11 -41.99
N LEU A 11 7.57 -9.94 -42.62
CA LEU A 11 6.84 -11.05 -42.01
C LEU A 11 7.82 -12.21 -41.72
N SER A 12 7.68 -12.85 -40.56
CA SER A 12 8.16 -14.21 -40.33
C SER A 12 7.05 -15.04 -39.69
N LEU A 13 6.45 -15.95 -40.47
CA LEU A 13 5.69 -17.10 -39.96
C LEU A 13 6.64 -18.27 -39.69
N SER A 14 6.40 -19.01 -38.61
CA SER A 14 6.62 -20.47 -38.41
C SER A 14 6.66 -20.76 -36.89
N ALA A 15 6.26 -21.88 -36.32
CA ALA A 15 5.50 -23.08 -36.70
C ALA A 15 5.40 -23.97 -35.43
N CYS A 16 4.50 -24.97 -35.46
CA CYS A 16 4.45 -26.19 -34.63
C CYS A 16 4.19 -26.03 -33.12
N GLY A 17 3.32 -26.80 -32.46
CA GLY A 17 2.80 -28.13 -32.76
C GLY A 17 3.13 -29.04 -31.56
N GLY A 18 2.14 -29.71 -30.97
CA GLY A 18 2.41 -30.71 -29.92
C GLY A 18 1.21 -31.01 -29.03
N SER A 19 0.47 -32.05 -29.39
CA SER A 19 -0.65 -32.63 -28.65
C SER A 19 -0.18 -33.71 -27.67
N SER A 20 -1.03 -33.98 -26.66
CA SER A 20 -1.10 -35.20 -25.83
C SER A 20 -0.05 -35.29 -24.70
N LYS A 21 -0.33 -35.75 -23.47
CA LYS A 21 -1.36 -36.66 -22.96
C LYS A 21 -1.45 -36.49 -21.43
N ALA A 22 -2.65 -36.49 -20.88
CA ALA A 22 -2.86 -36.66 -19.43
C ALA A 22 -2.61 -38.13 -19.03
N PRO A 23 -1.97 -38.41 -17.88
CA PRO A 23 -2.06 -39.70 -17.23
C PRO A 23 -3.19 -39.72 -16.20
N GLU A 24 -3.88 -40.84 -16.20
CA GLU A 24 -4.96 -41.27 -15.31
C GLU A 24 -4.61 -41.18 -13.81
N ALA A 25 -5.65 -40.88 -13.04
CA ALA A 25 -5.75 -41.16 -11.63
C ALA A 25 -5.87 -42.68 -11.38
N PRO A 26 -5.31 -43.19 -10.27
CA PRO A 26 -5.84 -44.38 -9.63
C PRO A 26 -6.88 -43.98 -8.58
N ALA A 27 -8.07 -44.55 -8.73
CA ALA A 27 -9.09 -44.62 -7.70
C ALA A 27 -8.66 -45.60 -6.60
N ALA A 28 -8.87 -45.21 -5.34
CA ALA A 28 -9.07 -46.12 -4.22
C ALA A 28 -10.07 -45.45 -3.25
N GLU A 29 -11.27 -46.04 -3.13
CA GLU A 29 -12.24 -45.80 -2.05
C GLU A 29 -11.86 -46.62 -0.79
N PRO A 30 -12.68 -46.69 0.28
CA PRO A 30 -12.69 -45.76 1.39
C PRO A 30 -12.35 -46.47 2.72
N GLU A 31 -11.64 -45.81 3.64
CA GLU A 31 -11.61 -46.28 5.04
C GLU A 31 -12.32 -45.29 5.95
N SER A 32 -13.47 -45.77 6.42
CA SER A 32 -14.30 -45.24 7.49
C SER A 32 -13.65 -45.56 8.83
N VAL A 33 -13.24 -44.54 9.61
CA VAL A 33 -13.13 -44.66 11.06
C VAL A 33 -13.46 -43.31 11.72
N GLU A 34 -14.65 -43.24 12.32
CA GLU A 34 -14.96 -42.44 13.51
C GLU A 34 -15.18 -43.47 14.65
N PRO A 35 -14.90 -43.16 15.94
CA PRO A 35 -15.56 -42.05 16.62
C PRO A 35 -14.68 -41.21 17.57
N GLU A 36 -15.12 -39.96 17.71
CA GLU A 36 -15.38 -39.21 18.95
C GLU A 36 -14.54 -39.52 20.21
N SER A 37 -13.76 -38.54 20.66
CA SER A 37 -13.67 -38.21 22.08
C SER A 37 -13.30 -36.74 22.27
N ALA A 38 -14.16 -36.04 23.00
CA ALA A 38 -14.01 -34.67 23.44
C ALA A 38 -12.92 -34.53 24.51
N GLU A 39 -12.09 -33.49 24.39
CA GLU A 39 -11.51 -32.84 25.56
C GLU A 39 -11.36 -31.34 25.28
N THR A 40 -12.05 -30.57 26.12
CA THR A 40 -12.04 -29.12 26.25
C THR A 40 -10.65 -28.62 26.65
N SER A 41 -10.06 -27.67 25.90
CA SER A 41 -9.23 -26.62 26.50
C SER A 41 -8.99 -25.46 25.52
N GLU A 42 -9.32 -24.27 26.03
CA GLU A 42 -8.87 -22.93 25.61
C GLU A 42 -9.25 -22.44 24.21
N GLU A 43 -10.42 -21.80 24.21
CA GLU A 43 -10.85 -20.74 23.31
C GLU A 43 -9.74 -19.67 23.14
N PRO A 44 -9.10 -19.54 21.97
CA PRO A 44 -8.35 -18.35 21.68
C PRO A 44 -9.37 -17.23 21.46
N GLU A 45 -9.19 -16.12 22.17
CA GLU A 45 -9.97 -14.90 22.01
C GLU A 45 -10.24 -14.64 20.53
N LYS A 46 -11.54 -14.70 20.19
CA LYS A 46 -12.08 -14.29 18.91
C LYS A 46 -11.76 -12.81 18.75
N VAL A 47 -10.65 -12.53 18.06
CA VAL A 47 -10.36 -11.23 17.47
C VAL A 47 -11.64 -10.79 16.77
N GLU A 48 -12.23 -9.67 17.21
CA GLU A 48 -13.33 -9.03 16.50
C GLU A 48 -12.84 -8.71 15.07
N GLU A 49 -13.08 -9.63 14.15
CA GLU A 49 -12.98 -9.40 12.73
C GLU A 49 -13.81 -8.17 12.43
N ALA A 50 -13.16 -7.11 11.95
CA ALA A 50 -13.81 -5.93 11.43
C ALA A 50 -14.88 -6.38 10.43
N SER A 51 -16.15 -6.34 10.85
CA SER A 51 -17.18 -7.16 10.23
C SER A 51 -17.77 -6.43 9.03
N GLY A 52 -17.17 -6.66 7.86
CA GLY A 52 -17.68 -6.22 6.56
C GLY A 52 -16.71 -6.57 5.43
N PRO A 53 -17.19 -6.76 4.19
CA PRO A 53 -16.31 -6.86 3.03
C PRO A 53 -15.36 -5.66 2.99
N GLY A 54 -14.06 -5.95 2.84
CA GLY A 54 -13.04 -4.92 2.70
C GLY A 54 -12.62 -4.23 3.99
N ALA A 55 -13.08 -4.70 5.15
CA ALA A 55 -12.73 -4.07 6.41
C ALA A 55 -11.22 -3.99 6.62
N ILE A 56 -10.76 -2.87 7.16
CA ILE A 56 -9.34 -2.62 7.40
C ILE A 56 -8.94 -3.46 8.62
N PRO A 57 -7.92 -4.33 8.52
CA PRO A 57 -7.51 -5.15 9.65
C PRO A 57 -7.03 -4.28 10.81
N THR A 58 -7.42 -4.65 12.01
CA THR A 58 -7.05 -3.97 13.27
C THR A 58 -6.03 -4.78 14.08
N SER A 59 -5.67 -5.97 13.59
CA SER A 59 -4.70 -6.87 14.21
C SER A 59 -3.58 -7.25 13.24
N CYS A 60 -2.46 -7.68 13.81
CA CYS A 60 -1.31 -8.18 13.06
C CYS A 60 -1.59 -9.60 12.56
N HIS A 61 -1.29 -9.87 11.29
CA HIS A 61 -1.36 -11.23 10.74
C HIS A 61 -0.11 -12.06 11.08
N ARG A 62 1.05 -11.41 11.16
CA ARG A 62 2.31 -12.03 11.60
C ARG A 62 2.86 -11.27 12.80
N ASP A 63 3.26 -12.05 13.80
CA ASP A 63 3.96 -11.58 14.98
C ASP A 63 5.45 -11.87 14.86
N GLY A 64 6.20 -10.79 14.64
CA GLY A 64 7.66 -10.72 14.58
C GLY A 64 8.06 -9.28 14.86
N PRO A 65 9.27 -8.82 14.46
CA PRO A 65 9.64 -7.41 14.62
C PRO A 65 8.81 -6.46 13.74
N VAL A 66 8.05 -7.00 12.77
CA VAL A 66 7.22 -6.24 11.82
C VAL A 66 5.79 -6.77 11.86
N CYS A 67 4.85 -5.94 12.30
CA CYS A 67 3.42 -6.18 12.21
C CYS A 67 2.92 -5.85 10.80
N THR A 68 2.31 -6.83 10.14
CA THR A 68 1.81 -6.76 8.76
C THR A 68 0.35 -7.22 8.67
N ALA A 69 -0.34 -6.85 7.59
CA ALA A 69 -1.72 -7.23 7.33
C ALA A 69 -1.84 -8.61 6.66
N ASP A 70 -3.06 -9.14 6.60
CA ASP A 70 -3.34 -10.39 5.89
C ASP A 70 -3.00 -10.26 4.38
N PRO A 71 -2.26 -11.21 3.78
CA PRO A 71 -1.81 -11.10 2.40
C PRO A 71 -2.95 -11.03 1.37
N LYS A 72 -4.11 -11.64 1.64
CA LYS A 72 -5.28 -11.56 0.74
C LYS A 72 -5.89 -10.16 0.77
N TRP A 73 -5.92 -9.53 1.94
CA TRP A 73 -6.36 -8.14 2.06
C TRP A 73 -5.38 -7.19 1.36
N VAL A 74 -4.08 -7.37 1.56
CA VAL A 74 -3.02 -6.57 0.89
C VAL A 74 -3.12 -6.68 -0.63
N LYS A 75 -3.36 -7.88 -1.17
CA LYS A 75 -3.54 -8.06 -2.62
C LYS A 75 -4.72 -7.24 -3.18
N LYS A 76 -5.82 -7.12 -2.44
CA LYS A 76 -6.97 -6.29 -2.85
C LYS A 76 -6.66 -4.81 -2.71
N LEU A 77 -6.07 -4.41 -1.58
CA LEU A 77 -5.63 -3.03 -1.33
C LEU A 77 -4.73 -2.54 -2.45
N CYS A 78 -3.69 -3.32 -2.77
CA CYS A 78 -2.69 -2.94 -3.75
C CYS A 78 -3.11 -3.15 -5.21
N ALA A 79 -4.36 -3.52 -5.48
CA ALA A 79 -4.91 -3.57 -6.83
C ALA A 79 -5.41 -2.19 -7.33
N ASP A 80 -5.62 -1.23 -6.42
CA ASP A 80 -6.08 0.14 -6.75
C ASP A 80 -5.46 1.17 -5.78
N LEU A 81 -5.85 2.44 -5.90
CA LEU A 81 -5.42 3.55 -5.05
C LEU A 81 -6.43 3.83 -3.92
N TYR A 82 -5.94 3.80 -2.67
CA TYR A 82 -6.75 4.05 -1.47
C TYR A 82 -6.11 5.07 -0.51
N PRO A 83 -6.16 6.38 -0.85
CA PRO A 83 -5.55 7.42 -0.01
C PRO A 83 -6.18 7.50 1.38
N ASP A 84 -7.49 7.29 1.50
CA ASP A 84 -8.20 7.30 2.78
C ASP A 84 -7.77 6.15 3.69
N VAL A 85 -7.55 4.96 3.12
CA VAL A 85 -7.00 3.80 3.85
C VAL A 85 -5.58 4.10 4.30
N ALA A 86 -4.74 4.71 3.44
CA ALA A 86 -3.40 5.12 3.85
C ALA A 86 -3.44 6.08 5.04
N LEU A 87 -4.26 7.13 5.01
CA LEU A 87 -4.39 8.06 6.15
C LEU A 87 -4.80 7.34 7.43
N TYR A 88 -5.75 6.41 7.33
CA TYR A 88 -6.18 5.58 8.47
C TYR A 88 -5.06 4.67 8.98
N LEU A 89 -4.24 4.09 8.10
CA LEU A 89 -3.11 3.24 8.51
C LEU A 89 -1.92 4.05 9.05
N PHE A 90 -1.80 5.34 8.70
CA PHE A 90 -0.68 6.18 9.13
C PHE A 90 -0.86 6.81 10.52
N GLN A 91 -2.07 6.74 11.08
CA GLN A 91 -2.40 7.29 12.39
C GLN A 91 -1.69 6.55 13.52
N LYS A 92 -1.43 7.25 14.62
CA LYS A 92 -0.66 6.74 15.76
C LYS A 92 -1.19 5.44 16.39
N SER A 93 -2.51 5.22 16.33
CA SER A 93 -3.16 4.02 16.87
C SER A 93 -3.08 2.79 15.95
N SER A 94 -2.54 2.95 14.75
CA SER A 94 -2.37 1.84 13.80
C SER A 94 -1.44 0.76 14.39
N PRO A 95 -1.81 -0.54 14.32
CA PRO A 95 -0.96 -1.62 14.79
C PRO A 95 0.22 -1.89 13.84
N PHE A 96 0.13 -1.43 12.59
CA PHE A 96 1.07 -1.79 11.54
C PHE A 96 2.41 -1.10 11.67
N THR A 97 3.47 -1.80 11.28
CA THR A 97 4.82 -1.26 11.37
C THR A 97 5.08 -0.21 10.29
N HIS A 98 5.64 0.91 10.71
CA HIS A 98 6.12 1.96 9.83
C HIS A 98 7.58 1.70 9.45
N GLY A 99 7.88 1.84 8.15
CA GLY A 99 9.23 1.75 7.60
C GLY A 99 9.65 3.07 6.96
N TYR A 100 10.96 3.23 6.79
CA TYR A 100 11.56 4.44 6.22
C TYR A 100 12.51 4.09 5.08
N ILE A 101 12.42 4.85 4.00
CA ILE A 101 13.20 4.61 2.78
C ILE A 101 14.65 5.05 2.96
N THR A 102 15.58 4.13 2.71
CA THR A 102 17.02 4.32 2.94
C THR A 102 17.81 4.67 1.67
N ARG A 103 17.18 4.64 0.50
CA ARG A 103 17.83 4.94 -0.77
C ARG A 103 16.84 5.41 -1.81
N LYS A 104 17.35 5.95 -2.91
CA LYS A 104 16.50 6.35 -4.03
C LYS A 104 15.93 5.09 -4.71
N THR A 105 14.65 4.83 -4.49
CA THR A 105 13.93 3.63 -4.98
C THR A 105 12.79 4.05 -5.91
N LYS A 106 12.56 3.28 -6.99
CA LYS A 106 11.48 3.55 -7.93
C LYS A 106 10.15 3.05 -7.34
N ALA A 107 9.07 3.83 -7.44
CA ALA A 107 7.74 3.43 -6.98
C ALA A 107 7.14 2.37 -7.92
N VAL A 108 7.52 1.11 -7.72
CA VAL A 108 7.00 -0.04 -8.47
C VAL A 108 6.09 -0.85 -7.56
N ASN A 109 4.94 -1.27 -8.07
CA ASN A 109 4.02 -2.18 -7.38
C ASN A 109 4.03 -3.54 -8.09
N ALA A 110 4.74 -4.51 -7.51
CA ALA A 110 4.82 -5.86 -8.08
C ALA A 110 3.51 -6.65 -7.94
N SER A 111 2.52 -6.13 -7.21
CA SER A 111 1.18 -6.72 -7.10
C SER A 111 0.22 -6.28 -8.22
N GLY A 112 0.66 -5.40 -9.12
CA GLY A 112 -0.02 -5.10 -10.39
C GLY A 112 -1.05 -3.97 -10.36
N GLY A 113 -1.19 -3.24 -9.26
CA GLY A 113 -2.05 -2.06 -9.17
C GLY A 113 -1.33 -0.75 -9.52
N VAL A 114 -2.10 0.34 -9.41
CA VAL A 114 -1.62 1.69 -9.73
C VAL A 114 -0.57 2.15 -8.71
N THR A 115 0.54 2.70 -9.21
CA THR A 115 1.48 3.51 -8.42
C THR A 115 1.29 4.98 -8.78
N SER A 116 1.75 5.90 -7.94
CA SER A 116 1.67 7.36 -8.18
C SER A 116 2.49 7.87 -9.39
N GLY A 117 2.79 7.03 -10.37
CA GLY A 117 3.43 7.37 -11.65
C GLY A 117 4.92 6.99 -11.68
N ASP A 118 5.70 7.68 -12.53
CA ASP A 118 7.17 7.55 -12.64
C ASP A 118 7.93 8.13 -11.43
N GLU A 119 7.29 8.14 -10.26
CA GLU A 119 7.83 8.73 -9.05
C GLU A 119 8.92 7.86 -8.42
N TRP A 120 9.89 8.55 -7.83
CA TRP A 120 10.90 7.96 -6.96
C TRP A 120 10.50 8.24 -5.53
N LEU A 121 10.65 7.25 -4.65
CA LEU A 121 10.48 7.44 -3.23
C LEU A 121 11.61 8.33 -2.71
N ALA A 122 11.26 9.26 -1.83
CA ALA A 122 12.25 10.13 -1.21
C ALA A 122 13.02 9.37 -0.12
N PHE A 123 14.31 9.67 0.05
CA PHE A 123 15.06 9.24 1.23
C PHE A 123 14.36 9.78 2.51
N ASP A 124 14.26 8.95 3.54
CA ASP A 124 13.47 9.14 4.76
C ASP A 124 11.95 9.22 4.54
N GLU A 125 11.44 8.87 3.35
CA GLU A 125 10.00 8.74 3.16
C GLU A 125 9.46 7.63 4.05
N GLU A 126 8.41 7.94 4.80
CA GLU A 126 7.73 6.97 5.63
C GLU A 126 6.67 6.21 4.81
N VAL A 127 6.64 4.90 5.01
CA VAL A 127 5.66 3.96 4.44
C VAL A 127 5.11 3.07 5.55
N VAL A 128 3.91 2.52 5.37
CA VAL A 128 3.39 1.46 6.25
C VAL A 128 3.65 0.11 5.59
N LEU A 129 4.33 -0.79 6.30
CA LEU A 129 4.67 -2.12 5.80
C LEU A 129 3.42 -3.01 5.84
N LEU A 130 2.99 -3.47 4.66
CA LEU A 130 1.75 -4.21 4.50
C LEU A 130 1.96 -5.72 4.52
N TYR A 131 3.02 -6.21 3.87
CA TYR A 131 3.29 -7.65 3.75
C TYR A 131 4.77 -7.92 3.55
N HIS A 132 5.31 -8.90 4.26
CA HIS A 132 6.69 -9.38 4.07
C HIS A 132 6.74 -10.48 3.00
N ARG A 133 7.41 -10.21 1.89
CA ARG A 133 7.66 -11.11 0.78
C ARG A 133 8.87 -11.99 1.10
N ALA A 134 8.61 -13.20 1.56
CA ALA A 134 9.67 -14.18 1.80
C ALA A 134 10.44 -14.49 0.49
N PRO A 135 11.76 -14.69 0.55
CA PRO A 135 12.52 -15.14 -0.60
C PRO A 135 12.03 -16.52 -1.08
N ASN A 136 12.01 -16.74 -2.39
CA ASN A 136 11.57 -18.01 -2.96
C ASN A 136 12.51 -19.15 -2.52
N ALA A 137 12.04 -20.01 -1.61
CA ALA A 137 12.81 -21.14 -1.09
C ALA A 137 13.12 -22.23 -2.14
N ASN A 138 12.39 -22.25 -3.26
CA ASN A 138 12.45 -23.30 -4.29
C ASN A 138 13.28 -22.92 -5.52
N GLY A 139 14.02 -21.81 -5.48
CA GLY A 139 14.94 -21.37 -6.54
C GLY A 139 16.40 -21.32 -6.07
N ILE A 140 17.33 -21.05 -7.00
CA ILE A 140 18.73 -20.79 -6.62
C ILE A 140 18.75 -19.57 -5.69
N GLN A 141 18.97 -19.82 -4.40
CA GLN A 141 19.13 -18.77 -3.41
C GLN A 141 20.48 -18.09 -3.64
N VAL A 142 20.43 -16.86 -4.12
CA VAL A 142 21.60 -15.98 -4.06
C VAL A 142 21.75 -15.60 -2.59
N SER A 143 22.87 -15.96 -1.97
CA SER A 143 23.18 -15.58 -0.59
C SER A 143 23.01 -14.07 -0.39
N GLY A 144 22.14 -13.67 0.53
CA GLY A 144 21.78 -12.26 0.79
C GLY A 144 20.41 -11.81 0.29
N ALA A 145 19.59 -12.69 -0.31
CA ALA A 145 18.20 -12.39 -0.63
C ALA A 145 17.32 -12.42 0.64
N GLU A 146 17.26 -11.32 1.37
CA GLU A 146 16.47 -11.16 2.61
C GLU A 146 14.97 -10.93 2.35
N GLY A 147 14.50 -11.19 1.13
CA GLY A 147 13.12 -10.89 0.73
C GLY A 147 12.89 -9.40 0.52
N GLY A 148 11.64 -8.98 0.74
CA GLY A 148 11.23 -7.59 0.62
C GLY A 148 9.87 -7.32 1.25
N TYR A 149 9.33 -6.13 1.02
CA TYR A 149 8.05 -5.69 1.57
C TYR A 149 7.15 -5.16 0.46
N ASP A 150 5.87 -5.49 0.54
CA ASP A 150 4.85 -4.59 0.00
C ASP A 150 4.52 -3.56 1.08
N ALA A 151 4.41 -2.30 0.69
CA ALA A 151 4.14 -1.18 1.58
C ALA A 151 3.15 -0.21 0.94
N ILE A 152 2.46 0.60 1.73
CA ILE A 152 1.60 1.69 1.27
C ILE A 152 2.22 3.04 1.61
N ARG A 153 2.23 3.94 0.63
CA ARG A 153 2.64 5.34 0.77
C ARG A 153 1.46 6.15 1.30
N LEU A 154 1.74 7.33 1.86
CA LEU A 154 0.69 8.22 2.41
C LEU A 154 -0.35 8.66 1.36
N ASP A 155 0.02 8.65 0.07
CA ASP A 155 -0.88 8.99 -1.04
C ASP A 155 -1.86 7.87 -1.43
N GLY A 156 -1.80 6.71 -0.78
CA GLY A 156 -2.68 5.57 -1.06
C GLY A 156 -2.13 4.55 -2.05
N SER A 157 -0.96 4.79 -2.64
CA SER A 157 -0.34 3.87 -3.59
C SER A 157 0.50 2.80 -2.89
N CYS A 158 0.44 1.58 -3.40
CA CYS A 158 1.33 0.51 -2.95
C CYS A 158 2.67 0.54 -3.68
N VAL A 159 3.72 0.08 -3.01
CA VAL A 159 5.06 -0.13 -3.55
C VAL A 159 5.62 -1.46 -3.06
N THR A 160 6.49 -2.06 -3.85
CA THR A 160 7.27 -3.23 -3.50
C THR A 160 8.73 -2.80 -3.34
N LEU A 161 9.31 -3.14 -2.21
CA LEU A 161 10.63 -2.72 -1.75
C LEU A 161 11.47 -3.94 -1.42
N ASP A 162 12.77 -3.90 -1.71
CA ASP A 162 13.70 -4.88 -1.17
C ASP A 162 13.96 -4.61 0.33
N SER A 163 14.31 -5.65 1.10
CA SER A 163 14.55 -5.51 2.54
C SER A 163 15.64 -4.48 2.88
N ASN A 164 16.60 -4.26 1.98
CA ASN A 164 17.68 -3.29 2.13
C ASN A 164 17.29 -1.84 1.73
N GLU A 165 16.08 -1.62 1.24
CA GLU A 165 15.53 -0.31 0.90
C GLU A 165 14.77 0.31 2.07
N VAL A 166 14.46 -0.48 3.10
CA VAL A 166 13.67 -0.09 4.26
C VAL A 166 14.52 -0.16 5.53
N THR A 167 14.33 0.80 6.42
CA THR A 167 14.78 0.72 7.81
C THR A 167 13.61 0.96 8.75
N LEU A 168 13.67 0.38 9.96
CA LEU A 168 12.73 0.66 11.05
C LEU A 168 13.23 1.80 11.96
N ASN A 169 14.44 2.30 11.72
CA ASN A 169 14.98 3.42 12.46
C ASN A 169 14.27 4.71 12.05
N VAL A 170 13.57 5.33 13.00
CA VAL A 170 12.85 6.59 12.76
C VAL A 170 13.87 7.70 12.45
N PRO A 171 13.79 8.35 11.27
CA PRO A 171 14.66 9.46 10.93
C PRO A 171 14.29 10.70 11.75
N PRO A 172 15.24 11.63 12.00
CA PRO A 172 14.94 12.87 12.73
C PRO A 172 13.83 13.70 12.10
N LYS A 173 13.67 13.61 10.77
CA LYS A 173 12.63 14.28 10.01
C LYS A 173 12.17 13.40 8.83
N ALA A 174 11.22 12.52 9.12
CA ALA A 174 10.56 11.72 8.10
C ALA A 174 9.91 12.61 7.02
N LYS A 175 9.95 12.13 5.77
CA LYS A 175 9.23 12.68 4.63
C LYS A 175 8.01 11.81 4.36
N TYR A 176 7.11 12.33 3.53
CA TYR A 176 5.86 11.67 3.22
C TYR A 176 5.49 11.94 1.77
N ALA A 177 4.84 10.96 1.14
CA ALA A 177 4.15 11.20 -0.12
C ALA A 177 3.11 12.33 0.04
N THR A 178 2.84 13.04 -1.05
CA THR A 178 1.86 14.13 -1.03
C THR A 178 0.45 13.56 -1.04
N ILE A 179 -0.39 13.98 -0.09
CA ILE A 179 -1.81 13.62 -0.10
C ILE A 179 -2.50 14.37 -1.25
N ALA A 180 -2.93 13.62 -2.27
CA ALA A 180 -3.72 14.15 -3.37
C ALA A 180 -5.17 14.36 -2.93
N TRP A 181 -5.46 15.51 -2.31
CA TRP A 181 -6.75 15.82 -1.69
C TRP A 181 -7.99 15.49 -2.54
N ARG A 182 -7.90 15.70 -3.86
CA ARG A 182 -8.98 15.41 -4.83
C ARG A 182 -9.41 13.94 -4.91
N TYR A 183 -8.63 13.03 -4.33
CA TYR A 183 -8.88 11.59 -4.33
C TYR A 183 -9.35 11.08 -2.97
N LEU A 184 -9.49 11.96 -1.97
CA LEU A 184 -10.07 11.60 -0.69
C LEU A 184 -11.59 11.47 -0.80
N GLY A 185 -12.15 10.55 -0.01
CA GLY A 185 -13.58 10.42 0.18
C GLY A 185 -14.18 11.60 0.94
N ASP A 186 -15.46 11.88 0.70
CA ASP A 186 -16.17 12.98 1.35
C ASP A 186 -16.16 12.85 2.88
N ASP A 187 -16.25 11.62 3.39
CA ASP A 187 -16.20 11.29 4.81
C ASP A 187 -14.86 11.64 5.44
N THR A 188 -13.75 11.24 4.80
CA THR A 188 -12.40 11.57 5.26
C THR A 188 -12.14 13.08 5.13
N GLU A 189 -12.53 13.71 4.02
CA GLU A 189 -12.41 15.17 3.88
C GLU A 189 -13.15 15.94 4.98
N GLN A 190 -14.35 15.48 5.36
CA GLN A 190 -15.14 16.09 6.43
C GLN A 190 -14.45 15.94 7.79
N GLN A 191 -13.95 14.76 8.12
CA GLN A 191 -13.20 14.52 9.36
C GLN A 191 -11.94 15.41 9.43
N LEU A 192 -11.18 15.50 8.34
CA LEU A 192 -9.99 16.36 8.26
C LEU A 192 -10.35 17.84 8.43
N LYS A 193 -11.45 18.31 7.83
CA LYS A 193 -11.92 19.70 7.95
C LYS A 193 -12.57 20.01 9.29
N ALA A 194 -13.01 19.00 10.05
CA ALA A 194 -13.47 19.20 11.43
C ALA A 194 -12.30 19.52 12.38
N HIS A 195 -11.08 19.11 12.01
CA HIS A 195 -9.87 19.38 12.80
C HIS A 195 -9.30 20.78 12.50
N ARG A 196 -9.41 21.70 13.48
CA ARG A 196 -9.14 23.15 13.30
C ARG A 196 -7.79 23.47 12.62
N PRO A 197 -6.63 22.93 13.07
CA PRO A 197 -5.34 23.19 12.40
C PRO A 197 -5.29 22.80 10.93
N ILE A 198 -5.99 21.73 10.54
CA ILE A 198 -6.05 21.25 9.16
C ILE A 198 -7.01 22.13 8.35
N PHE A 199 -8.17 22.48 8.93
CA PHE A 199 -9.13 23.38 8.30
C PHE A 199 -8.53 24.75 7.97
N GLU A 200 -7.78 25.35 8.89
CA GLU A 200 -7.11 26.63 8.65
C GLU A 200 -6.10 26.54 7.50
N ALA A 201 -5.31 25.47 7.44
CA ALA A 201 -4.38 25.22 6.34
C ALA A 201 -5.12 25.00 5.01
N TYR A 202 -6.23 24.24 5.04
CA TYR A 202 -7.09 23.99 3.88
C TYR A 202 -7.70 25.27 3.32
N VAL A 203 -8.26 26.13 4.18
CA VAL A 203 -8.83 27.43 3.77
C VAL A 203 -7.77 28.35 3.19
N ALA A 204 -6.59 28.44 3.83
CA ALA A 204 -5.47 29.24 3.34
C ALA A 204 -5.02 28.78 1.94
N ARG A 205 -4.84 27.47 1.77
CA ARG A 205 -4.53 26.85 0.46
C ARG A 205 -5.62 27.14 -0.57
N LYS A 206 -6.88 26.90 -0.25
CA LYS A 206 -8.01 27.11 -1.17
C LYS A 206 -8.08 28.55 -1.67
N LYS A 207 -7.83 29.52 -0.78
CA LYS A 207 -7.82 30.95 -1.11
C LYS A 207 -6.69 31.31 -2.09
N GLU A 208 -5.48 30.78 -1.88
CA GLU A 208 -4.32 31.06 -2.73
C GLU A 208 -4.42 30.31 -4.07
N CYS A 209 -4.69 29.01 -4.01
CA CYS A 209 -4.66 28.11 -5.17
C CYS A 209 -5.93 28.18 -6.02
N LYS A 210 -6.99 28.87 -5.56
CA LYS A 210 -8.30 28.97 -6.24
C LYS A 210 -8.91 27.62 -6.64
N GLY A 211 -8.61 26.58 -5.88
CA GLY A 211 -9.06 25.21 -6.18
C GLY A 211 -8.21 24.45 -7.20
N ALA A 212 -7.08 24.99 -7.66
CA ALA A 212 -6.13 24.23 -8.46
C ALA A 212 -5.47 23.13 -7.61
N PHE A 213 -5.42 21.92 -8.17
CA PHE A 213 -4.73 20.75 -7.60
C PHE A 213 -3.62 20.21 -8.52
N SER A 214 -3.46 20.79 -9.71
CA SER A 214 -2.45 20.41 -10.71
C SER A 214 -2.15 21.58 -11.64
N GLY A 215 -1.02 21.52 -12.34
CA GLY A 215 -0.60 22.52 -13.32
C GLY A 215 0.34 23.60 -12.74
N GLU A 216 0.62 24.62 -13.54
CA GLU A 216 1.47 25.74 -13.12
C GLU A 216 0.73 26.62 -12.12
N VAL A 217 1.06 26.47 -10.84
CA VAL A 217 0.54 27.28 -9.73
C VAL A 217 1.64 28.17 -9.16
N SER A 218 1.25 29.18 -8.36
CA SER A 218 2.23 30.02 -7.67
C SER A 218 3.09 29.20 -6.70
N LYS A 219 4.35 29.61 -6.48
CA LYS A 219 5.21 29.03 -5.44
C LYS A 219 4.51 29.00 -4.07
N LYS A 220 3.77 30.08 -3.77
CA LYS A 220 3.01 30.19 -2.52
C LYS A 220 1.89 29.14 -2.41
N CYS A 221 1.24 28.78 -3.53
CA CYS A 221 0.28 27.68 -3.54
C CYS A 221 0.97 26.35 -3.22
N VAL A 222 2.14 26.07 -3.82
CA VAL A 222 2.94 24.86 -3.51
C VAL A 222 3.33 24.82 -2.03
N ASP A 223 3.80 25.93 -1.47
CA ASP A 223 4.18 26.00 -0.05
C ASP A 223 2.97 25.78 0.88
N LEU A 224 1.78 26.26 0.51
CA LEU A 224 0.55 26.04 1.27
C LEU A 224 0.00 24.61 1.14
N ASP A 225 0.18 23.97 -0.01
CA ASP A 225 -0.14 22.56 -0.22
C ASP A 225 0.75 21.66 0.66
N ALA A 226 2.06 21.92 0.67
CA ALA A 226 3.00 21.24 1.56
C ALA A 226 2.67 21.48 3.04
N LYS A 227 2.24 22.69 3.41
CA LYS A 227 1.81 23.01 4.77
C LYS A 227 0.53 22.25 5.17
N LEU A 228 -0.44 22.11 4.26
CA LEU A 228 -1.62 21.30 4.49
C LEU A 228 -1.24 19.83 4.73
N ASN A 229 -0.40 19.27 3.86
CA ASN A 229 0.12 17.89 4.01
C ASN A 229 0.79 17.69 5.37
N GLN A 230 1.68 18.63 5.75
CA GLN A 230 2.37 18.59 7.03
C GLN A 230 1.40 18.61 8.22
N LYS A 231 0.33 19.41 8.16
CA LYS A 231 -0.65 19.50 9.25
C LYS A 231 -1.45 18.21 9.42
N VAL A 232 -1.84 17.57 8.33
CA VAL A 232 -2.51 16.25 8.40
C VAL A 232 -1.58 15.24 9.06
N VAL A 233 -0.36 15.10 8.55
CA VAL A 233 0.61 14.13 9.06
C VAL A 233 0.95 14.38 10.53
N SER A 234 1.24 15.63 10.92
CA SER A 234 1.58 15.92 12.32
C SER A 234 0.44 15.53 13.25
N SER A 235 -0.81 15.80 12.86
CA SER A 235 -1.97 15.50 13.69
C SER A 235 -2.29 14.00 13.77
N LEU A 236 -2.05 13.25 12.70
CA LEU A 236 -2.14 11.79 12.72
C LEU A 236 -1.07 11.17 13.62
N LYS A 237 0.15 11.73 13.61
CA LYS A 237 1.31 11.21 14.35
C LYS A 237 1.32 11.57 15.82
N ASP A 238 0.88 12.76 16.20
CA ASP A 238 0.75 13.12 17.61
C ASP A 238 -0.49 12.49 18.28
N GLY A 239 -1.48 12.09 17.47
CA GLY A 239 -2.75 11.50 17.90
C GLY A 239 -3.84 12.53 18.20
N SER A 240 -3.64 13.80 17.85
CA SER A 240 -4.66 14.86 17.95
C SER A 240 -5.78 14.70 16.93
N LEU A 241 -5.50 14.01 15.82
CA LEU A 241 -6.48 13.55 14.85
C LEU A 241 -6.54 12.02 14.89
N VAL A 242 -7.73 11.49 15.16
CA VAL A 242 -8.07 10.07 14.99
C VAL A 242 -9.11 10.00 13.88
N LEU A 243 -8.86 9.17 12.88
CA LEU A 243 -9.79 8.97 11.77
C LEU A 243 -10.61 7.71 12.02
N GLU A 244 -11.91 7.82 11.77
CA GLU A 244 -12.78 6.66 11.66
C GLU A 244 -12.44 5.87 10.38
N PRO A 245 -12.71 4.55 10.36
CA PRO A 245 -12.48 3.75 9.17
C PRO A 245 -13.20 4.33 7.94
N PRO A 246 -12.50 4.54 6.82
CA PRO A 246 -13.07 5.16 5.63
C PRO A 246 -14.13 4.27 4.97
N ALA A 247 -15.08 4.93 4.28
CA ALA A 247 -16.12 4.24 3.51
C ALA A 247 -15.53 3.51 2.28
N LYS A 248 -14.59 4.15 1.55
CA LYS A 248 -13.88 3.53 0.43
C LYS A 248 -12.76 2.64 0.96
N ARG A 249 -12.87 1.34 0.70
CA ARG A 249 -11.91 0.30 1.12
C ARG A 249 -11.90 -0.88 0.13
N PRO A 250 -10.90 -1.77 0.18
CA PRO A 250 -10.64 -2.79 -0.85
C PRO A 250 -11.63 -3.96 -0.95
#